data_AF-A0A7C7AUS5-F1
#
_entry.id   AF-A0A7C7AUS5-F1
#
_cell.length_a   1.000
_cell.length_b   1.000
_cell.length_c   1.000
_cell.angle_alpha   90.00
_cell.angle_beta   90.00
_cell.angle_gamma   90.00
#
_symmetry.space_group_name_H-M   'P 1'
#
loop_
_entity.id
_entity.type
_entity.pdbx_description
1 polymer ?
#
loop_
_entity_poly.entity_id
_entity_poly.type
_entity_poly.pdbx_seq_one_letter_code
_entity_poly.pdbx_strand_id
1 'polypeptide(L)'
;MMKENEFRQLVAVNLVYYRRLNNLTQIELAEKLNYSDKSISKWERGESLPDLYILQEIAALYGITLNDLVSAEKTVPRSHRGHSKLLAALISFGAVWFVATVAFVALGIFLPALKRSWLAFVYAVPASTAVLIVLSNLWGKRLLLFLTLSVFYWTVPLAIVLSIDYGKLWLLFIGVIPLQILTIIWFLLKRKRPETGQEEKERAEA
;
A
#
# COMPACT_ATOMS: atom_id res chain seq x y z
N MET A 1 -32.74 -21.09 -21.26
CA MET A 1 -31.43 -21.70 -20.97
C MET A 1 -30.43 -21.08 -21.93
N MET A 2 -29.37 -20.44 -21.46
CA MET A 2 -28.37 -19.80 -22.31
C MET A 2 -27.65 -20.87 -23.13
N LYS A 3 -27.41 -20.63 -24.43
CA LYS A 3 -26.70 -21.60 -25.25
C LYS A 3 -25.20 -21.55 -24.94
N GLU A 4 -24.53 -22.70 -24.98
CA GLU A 4 -23.08 -22.82 -24.73
C GLU A 4 -22.25 -21.79 -25.52
N ASN A 5 -22.58 -21.55 -26.80
CA ASN A 5 -21.89 -20.56 -27.63
C ASN A 5 -22.09 -19.12 -27.16
N GLU A 6 -23.28 -18.78 -26.64
CA GLU A 6 -23.55 -17.44 -26.10
C GLU A 6 -22.74 -17.21 -24.83
N PHE A 7 -22.62 -18.23 -23.97
CA PHE A 7 -21.78 -18.18 -22.78
C PHE A 7 -20.29 -18.00 -23.12
N ARG A 8 -19.77 -18.74 -24.10
CA ARG A 8 -18.38 -18.59 -24.59
C ARG A 8 -18.10 -17.17 -25.07
N GLN A 9 -19.01 -16.61 -25.86
CA GLN A 9 -18.88 -15.26 -26.39
C GLN A 9 -18.95 -14.22 -25.28
N LEU A 10 -19.81 -14.41 -24.28
CA LEU A 10 -19.90 -13.52 -23.12
C LEU A 10 -18.56 -13.46 -22.36
N VAL A 11 -18.01 -14.63 -22.02
CA VAL A 11 -16.72 -14.73 -21.31
C VAL A 11 -15.60 -14.11 -22.15
N ALA A 12 -15.55 -14.38 -23.45
CA ALA A 12 -14.56 -13.81 -24.37
C ALA A 12 -14.58 -12.28 -24.38
N VAL A 13 -15.77 -11.67 -24.48
CA VAL A 13 -15.93 -10.21 -24.44
C VAL A 13 -15.49 -9.64 -23.09
N ASN A 14 -15.81 -10.31 -21.99
CA ASN A 14 -15.41 -9.88 -20.65
C ASN A 14 -13.88 -9.96 -20.46
N LEU A 15 -13.24 -11.03 -20.93
CA LEU A 15 -11.78 -11.16 -20.93
C LEU A 15 -11.11 -9.99 -21.64
N VAL A 16 -11.57 -9.64 -22.85
CA VAL A 16 -11.04 -8.48 -23.61
C VAL A 16 -11.25 -7.17 -22.84
N TYR A 17 -12.44 -6.99 -22.26
CA TYR A 17 -12.79 -5.78 -21.52
C TYR A 17 -11.88 -5.58 -20.30
N TYR A 18 -11.76 -6.58 -19.44
CA TYR A 18 -10.93 -6.48 -18.23
C TYR A 18 -9.43 -6.45 -18.54
N ARG A 19 -8.97 -7.13 -19.60
CA ARG A 19 -7.57 -7.00 -20.07
C ARG A 19 -7.25 -5.56 -20.45
N ARG A 20 -8.11 -4.92 -21.25
CA ARG A 20 -7.92 -3.53 -21.68
C ARG A 20 -7.98 -2.55 -20.51
N LEU A 21 -8.87 -2.78 -19.54
CA LEU A 21 -8.92 -1.96 -18.32
C LEU A 21 -7.64 -2.05 -17.47
N ASN A 22 -6.96 -3.19 -17.50
CA ASN A 22 -5.67 -3.36 -16.83
C ASN A 22 -4.48 -2.91 -17.71
N ASN A 23 -4.73 -2.32 -18.89
CA ASN A 23 -3.71 -1.89 -19.86
C ASN A 23 -2.74 -3.00 -20.28
N LEU A 24 -3.20 -4.25 -20.31
CA LEU A 24 -2.35 -5.40 -20.67
C LEU A 24 -2.47 -5.73 -22.15
N THR A 25 -1.35 -6.09 -22.78
CA THR A 25 -1.35 -6.72 -24.11
C THR A 25 -1.70 -8.22 -24.00
N GLN A 26 -2.06 -8.86 -25.12
CA GLN A 26 -2.29 -10.32 -25.13
C GLN A 26 -1.02 -11.09 -24.74
N ILE A 27 0.15 -10.59 -25.16
CA ILE A 27 1.46 -11.18 -24.87
C ILE A 27 1.76 -11.06 -23.37
N GLU A 28 1.58 -9.87 -22.78
CA GLU A 28 1.80 -9.65 -21.34
C GLU A 28 0.85 -10.48 -20.47
N LEU A 29 -0.40 -10.66 -20.90
CA LEU A 29 -1.34 -11.54 -20.20
C LEU A 29 -0.90 -13.00 -20.29
N ALA A 30 -0.43 -13.42 -21.45
CA ALA A 30 0.08 -14.78 -21.68
C ALA A 30 1.29 -15.08 -20.78
N GLU A 31 2.24 -14.15 -20.70
CA GLU A 31 3.42 -14.25 -19.82
C GLU A 31 3.02 -14.37 -18.35
N LYS A 32 2.06 -13.57 -17.89
CA LYS A 32 1.60 -13.58 -16.49
C LYS A 32 0.89 -14.87 -16.09
N LEU A 33 0.19 -15.51 -17.03
CA LEU A 33 -0.55 -16.76 -16.80
C LEU A 33 0.29 -17.99 -17.16
N ASN A 34 1.52 -17.81 -17.68
CA ASN A 34 2.36 -18.88 -18.21
C ASN A 34 1.66 -19.69 -19.33
N TYR A 35 0.95 -18.98 -20.21
CA TYR A 35 0.30 -19.53 -21.42
C TYR A 35 0.89 -18.92 -22.68
N SER A 36 0.58 -19.52 -23.83
CA SER A 36 0.90 -18.91 -25.12
C SER A 36 -0.06 -17.77 -25.46
N ASP A 37 0.44 -16.74 -26.14
CA ASP A 37 -0.33 -15.66 -26.75
C ASP A 37 -1.47 -16.21 -27.62
N LYS A 38 -1.22 -17.30 -28.36
CA LYS A 38 -2.21 -18.02 -29.17
C LYS A 38 -3.37 -18.54 -28.33
N SER A 39 -3.11 -19.05 -27.12
CA SER A 39 -4.15 -19.53 -26.20
C SER A 39 -5.05 -18.39 -25.74
N ILE A 40 -4.45 -17.27 -25.32
CA ILE A 40 -5.19 -16.05 -24.94
C ILE A 40 -6.06 -15.56 -26.11
N SER A 41 -5.48 -15.52 -27.31
CA SER A 41 -6.15 -15.08 -28.52
C SER A 41 -7.39 -15.94 -28.85
N LYS A 42 -7.31 -17.25 -28.64
CA LYS A 42 -8.46 -18.17 -28.82
C LYS A 42 -9.56 -17.93 -27.78
N TRP A 43 -9.18 -17.68 -26.52
CA TRP A 43 -10.13 -17.35 -25.45
C TRP A 43 -10.86 -16.04 -25.71
N GLU A 44 -10.13 -15.01 -26.15
CA GLU A 44 -10.70 -13.70 -26.47
C GLU A 44 -11.59 -13.69 -27.72
N ARG A 45 -11.49 -14.70 -28.59
CA ARG A 45 -12.40 -14.90 -29.74
C ARG A 45 -13.58 -15.84 -29.45
N GLY A 46 -13.62 -16.45 -28.26
CA GLY A 46 -14.64 -17.45 -27.90
C GLY A 46 -14.49 -18.78 -28.64
N GLU A 47 -13.34 -19.05 -29.26
CA GLU A 47 -13.04 -20.32 -29.94
C GLU A 47 -12.83 -21.47 -28.94
N SER A 48 -12.31 -21.15 -27.77
CA SER A 48 -12.15 -22.06 -26.64
C SER A 48 -12.39 -21.34 -25.32
N LEU A 49 -12.77 -22.07 -24.27
CA LEU A 49 -12.82 -21.55 -22.91
C LEU A 49 -11.55 -21.94 -22.14
N PRO A 50 -11.03 -21.07 -21.27
CA PRO A 50 -10.05 -21.47 -20.28
C PRO A 50 -10.68 -22.42 -19.25
N ASP A 51 -9.86 -23.23 -18.60
CA ASP A 51 -10.31 -24.02 -17.46
C ASP A 51 -10.73 -23.12 -16.28
N LEU A 52 -11.57 -23.64 -15.39
CA LEU A 52 -12.08 -22.93 -14.21
C LEU A 52 -10.94 -22.38 -13.34
N TYR A 53 -9.86 -23.16 -13.18
CA TYR A 53 -8.67 -22.73 -12.45
C TYR A 53 -8.05 -21.47 -13.08
N ILE A 54 -7.91 -21.44 -14.41
CA ILE A 54 -7.37 -20.30 -15.15
C ILE A 54 -8.31 -19.10 -15.11
N LEU A 55 -9.63 -19.33 -15.20
CA LEU A 55 -10.60 -18.24 -15.03
C LEU A 55 -10.50 -17.60 -13.64
N GLN A 56 -10.22 -18.39 -12.58
CA GLN A 56 -9.96 -17.86 -11.25
C GLN A 56 -8.66 -17.06 -11.19
N GLU A 57 -7.57 -17.55 -11.80
CA GLU A 57 -6.30 -16.80 -11.87
C GLU A 57 -6.46 -15.48 -12.63
N ILE A 58 -7.18 -15.49 -13.75
CA ILE A 58 -7.47 -14.29 -14.53
C ILE A 58 -8.30 -13.30 -13.71
N ALA A 59 -9.34 -13.77 -13.01
CA ALA A 59 -10.15 -12.92 -12.14
C ALA A 59 -9.32 -12.30 -11.02
N ALA A 60 -8.43 -13.08 -10.39
CA ALA A 60 -7.50 -12.59 -9.38
C ALA A 60 -6.52 -11.56 -9.95
N LEU A 61 -5.98 -11.78 -11.14
CA LEU A 61 -5.08 -10.86 -11.84
C LEU A 61 -5.75 -9.53 -12.15
N TYR A 62 -7.02 -9.56 -12.55
CA TYR A 62 -7.83 -8.36 -12.83
C TYR A 62 -8.43 -7.70 -11.57
N GLY A 63 -8.35 -8.35 -10.41
CA GLY A 63 -8.93 -7.85 -9.16
C GLY A 63 -10.46 -7.94 -9.07
N ILE A 64 -11.06 -8.88 -9.80
CA ILE A 64 -12.51 -9.13 -9.82
C ILE A 64 -12.83 -10.53 -9.31
N THR A 65 -14.11 -10.84 -9.12
CA THR A 65 -14.53 -12.20 -8.79
C THR A 65 -14.76 -13.02 -10.07
N LEU A 66 -14.74 -14.35 -9.96
CA LEU A 66 -15.10 -15.22 -11.09
C LEU A 66 -16.50 -14.91 -11.62
N ASN A 67 -17.44 -14.57 -10.73
CA ASN A 67 -18.81 -14.23 -11.10
C ASN A 67 -18.86 -12.99 -12.02
N ASP A 68 -18.01 -12.00 -11.77
CA ASP A 68 -17.90 -10.80 -12.62
C ASP A 68 -17.38 -11.11 -14.03
N LEU A 69 -16.63 -12.19 -14.17
CA LEU A 69 -16.07 -12.63 -15.46
C LEU A 69 -17.11 -13.36 -16.31
N VAL A 70 -18.05 -14.07 -15.67
CA VAL A 70 -19.10 -14.86 -16.34
C VAL A 70 -20.48 -14.17 -16.36
N SER A 71 -20.62 -13.01 -15.72
CA SER A 71 -21.86 -12.23 -15.69
C SER A 71 -22.05 -11.39 -16.95
N ALA A 72 -23.31 -11.21 -17.36
CA ALA A 72 -23.70 -10.29 -18.43
C ALA A 72 -23.55 -8.82 -18.01
N GLU A 73 -23.62 -8.55 -16.71
CA GLU A 73 -23.47 -7.22 -16.15
C GLU A 73 -21.98 -6.92 -15.93
N LYS A 74 -21.46 -5.94 -16.68
CA LYS A 74 -20.06 -5.53 -16.55
C LYS A 74 -19.89 -4.74 -15.25
N THR A 75 -19.23 -5.32 -14.27
CA THR A 75 -18.83 -4.59 -13.08
C THR A 75 -17.50 -3.90 -13.37
N VAL A 76 -17.41 -2.61 -13.03
CA VAL A 76 -16.12 -1.91 -13.18
C VAL A 76 -15.17 -2.56 -12.17
N PRO A 77 -14.00 -3.08 -12.60
CA PRO A 77 -13.07 -3.72 -11.70
C PRO A 77 -12.72 -2.73 -10.60
N ARG A 78 -12.91 -3.15 -9.33
CA ARG A 78 -12.51 -2.34 -8.19
C ARG A 78 -10.99 -2.26 -8.20
N SER A 79 -10.45 -1.21 -8.84
CA SER A 79 -9.01 -1.06 -9.06
C SER A 79 -8.26 -1.37 -7.78
N HIS A 80 -7.31 -2.30 -7.91
CA HIS A 80 -6.65 -2.99 -6.83
C HIS A 80 -5.93 -2.01 -5.89
N ARG A 81 -6.52 -1.76 -4.71
CA ARG A 81 -5.98 -1.60 -3.33
C ARG A 81 -4.65 -0.87 -3.05
N GLY A 82 -3.85 -0.43 -4.01
CA GLY A 82 -2.52 0.19 -3.83
C GLY A 82 -2.53 1.69 -4.08
N HIS A 83 -3.16 2.14 -5.17
CA HIS A 83 -3.27 3.56 -5.50
C HIS A 83 -4.14 4.32 -4.49
N SER A 84 -5.23 3.73 -4.01
CA SER A 84 -6.07 4.35 -2.98
C SER A 84 -5.33 4.53 -1.65
N LYS A 85 -4.44 3.59 -1.30
CA LYS A 85 -3.58 3.71 -0.12
C LYS A 85 -2.57 4.84 -0.31
N LEU A 86 -1.80 4.82 -1.41
CA LEU A 86 -0.85 5.91 -1.68
C LEU A 86 -1.55 7.27 -1.71
N LEU A 87 -2.73 7.37 -2.34
CA LEU A 87 -3.52 8.59 -2.39
C LEU A 87 -3.96 9.03 -0.99
N ALA A 88 -4.43 8.11 -0.13
CA ALA A 88 -4.76 8.43 1.26
C ALA A 88 -3.55 8.90 2.08
N ALA A 89 -2.35 8.35 1.84
CA ALA A 89 -1.12 8.85 2.47
C ALA A 89 -0.77 10.26 1.97
N LEU A 90 -0.87 10.51 0.66
CA LEU A 90 -0.59 11.83 0.07
C LEU A 90 -1.58 12.89 0.56
N ILE A 91 -2.87 12.55 0.64
CA ILE A 91 -3.91 13.43 1.19
C ILE A 91 -3.64 13.73 2.67
N SER A 92 -3.31 12.71 3.45
CA SER A 92 -3.01 12.88 4.88
C SER A 92 -1.76 13.74 5.11
N PHE A 93 -0.72 13.54 4.30
CA PHE A 93 0.49 14.36 4.33
C PHE A 93 0.16 15.82 3.97
N GLY A 94 -0.54 16.04 2.85
CA GLY A 94 -0.96 17.37 2.42
C GLY A 94 -1.83 18.09 3.47
N ALA A 95 -2.75 17.39 4.12
CA ALA A 95 -3.61 17.94 5.17
C ALA A 95 -2.79 18.46 6.36
N VAL A 96 -1.78 17.71 6.82
CA VAL A 96 -0.90 18.14 7.93
C VAL A 96 -0.14 19.42 7.57
N TRP A 97 0.40 19.50 6.35
CA TRP A 97 1.14 20.69 5.90
C TRP A 97 0.24 21.90 5.65
N PHE A 98 -0.99 21.66 5.20
CA PHE A 98 -2.00 22.71 5.10
C PHE A 98 -2.32 23.30 6.48
N VAL A 99 -2.57 22.45 7.48
CA VAL A 99 -2.78 22.88 8.87
C VAL A 99 -1.57 23.65 9.40
N ALA A 100 -0.35 23.19 9.14
CA ALA A 100 0.86 23.91 9.54
C ALA A 100 0.99 25.30 8.89
N THR A 101 0.60 25.43 7.62
CA THR A 101 0.60 26.70 6.90
C THR A 101 -0.45 27.67 7.45
N VAL A 102 -1.66 27.18 7.72
CA VAL A 102 -2.72 27.96 8.36
C VAL A 102 -2.28 28.42 9.76
N ALA A 103 -1.67 27.53 10.55
CA ALA A 103 -1.13 27.86 11.86
C ALA A 103 -0.02 28.93 11.78
N PHE A 104 0.90 28.81 10.81
CA PHE A 104 1.95 29.81 10.59
C PHE A 104 1.37 31.20 10.28
N VAL A 105 0.40 31.28 9.37
CA VAL A 105 -0.27 32.54 8.99
C VAL A 105 -1.04 33.12 10.18
N ALA A 106 -1.80 32.28 10.90
CA ALA A 106 -2.55 32.72 12.07
C ALA A 106 -1.63 33.25 13.19
N LEU A 107 -0.55 32.54 13.52
CA LEU A 107 0.43 33.00 14.50
C LEU A 107 1.10 34.31 14.08
N GLY A 108 1.37 34.50 12.78
CA GLY A 108 1.90 35.76 12.25
C GLY A 108 0.95 36.95 12.39
N ILE A 109 -0.37 36.72 12.25
CA ILE A 109 -1.39 37.79 12.33
C ILE A 109 -1.73 38.10 13.80
N PHE A 110 -1.99 37.08 14.62
CA PHE A 110 -2.49 37.26 15.99
C PHE A 110 -1.37 37.46 17.02
N LEU A 111 -0.17 36.94 16.77
CA LEU A 111 0.96 36.97 17.71
C LEU A 111 2.27 37.38 17.00
N PRO A 112 2.34 38.57 16.37
CA PRO A 112 3.49 39.01 15.58
C PRO A 112 4.80 39.16 16.39
N ALA A 113 4.72 39.21 17.73
CA ALA A 113 5.87 39.23 18.62
C ALA A 113 6.64 37.90 18.64
N LEU A 114 6.05 36.79 18.17
CA LEU A 114 6.69 35.48 18.11
C LEU A 114 7.62 35.40 16.89
N LYS A 115 8.90 35.71 17.08
CA LYS A 115 9.94 35.50 16.05
C LYS A 115 10.12 34.04 15.62
N ARG A 116 9.52 33.08 16.35
CA ARG A 116 9.68 31.63 16.15
C ARG A 116 8.48 30.95 15.46
N SER A 117 7.59 31.69 14.79
CA SER A 117 6.42 31.11 14.09
C SER A 117 6.79 30.02 13.07
N TRP A 118 8.00 30.08 12.49
CA TRP A 118 8.51 29.06 11.57
C TRP A 118 8.65 27.66 12.20
N LEU A 119 8.68 27.55 13.53
CA LEU A 119 8.68 26.26 14.24
C LEU A 119 7.43 25.43 13.93
N ALA A 120 6.33 26.05 13.49
CA ALA A 120 5.13 25.34 13.04
C ALA A 120 5.45 24.31 11.94
N PHE A 121 6.37 24.64 11.02
CA PHE A 121 6.81 23.71 9.98
C PHE A 121 7.70 22.59 10.54
N VAL A 122 8.51 22.89 11.57
CA VAL A 122 9.36 21.89 12.23
C VAL A 122 8.51 20.84 12.94
N TYR A 123 7.43 21.25 13.61
CA TYR A 123 6.48 20.34 14.25
C TYR A 123 5.55 19.62 13.27
N ALA A 124 5.36 20.14 12.05
CA ALA A 124 4.61 19.45 11.01
C ALA A 124 5.26 18.13 10.56
N VAL A 125 6.59 18.05 10.62
CA VAL A 125 7.34 16.84 10.25
C VAL A 125 7.03 15.65 11.18
N PRO A 126 7.18 15.73 12.52
CA PRO A 126 6.79 14.65 13.43
C PRO A 126 5.28 14.37 13.40
N ALA A 127 4.43 15.39 13.20
CA ALA A 127 2.99 15.19 13.05
C ALA A 127 2.64 14.35 11.79
N SER A 128 3.28 14.65 10.66
CA SER A 128 3.06 13.93 9.41
C SER A 128 3.52 12.47 9.48
N THR A 129 4.65 12.23 10.16
CA THR A 129 5.17 10.87 10.37
C THR A 129 4.31 10.07 11.33
N ALA A 130 3.73 10.68 12.38
CA ALA A 130 2.76 10.02 13.25
C ALA A 130 1.52 9.53 12.48
N VAL A 131 0.96 10.35 11.58
CA VAL A 131 -0.18 9.95 10.74
C VAL A 131 0.22 8.81 9.79
N LEU A 132 1.40 8.88 9.18
CA LEU A 132 1.90 7.81 8.32
C LEU A 132 2.14 6.50 9.09
N ILE A 133 2.54 6.54 10.36
CA ILE A 133 2.67 5.34 11.22
C ILE A 133 1.31 4.65 11.39
N VAL A 134 0.24 5.41 11.66
CA VAL A 134 -1.12 4.87 11.81
C VAL A 134 -1.59 4.21 10.50
N LEU A 135 -1.41 4.89 9.37
CA LEU A 135 -1.76 4.34 8.06
C LEU A 135 -0.90 3.13 7.68
N SER A 136 0.37 3.12 8.05
CA SER A 136 1.29 2.00 7.82
C SER A 136 0.89 0.75 8.59
N ASN A 137 0.39 0.91 9.83
CA ASN A 137 -0.19 -0.18 10.61
C ASN A 137 -1.46 -0.72 9.95
N LEU A 138 -2.32 0.16 9.42
CA LEU A 138 -3.56 -0.23 8.74
C LEU A 138 -3.30 -1.02 7.44
N TRP A 139 -2.19 -0.75 6.75
CA TRP A 139 -1.90 -1.37 5.46
C TRP A 139 -0.98 -2.59 5.52
N GLY A 140 -0.46 -2.94 6.70
CA GLY A 140 0.35 -4.13 6.93
C GLY A 140 1.75 -4.08 6.32
N LYS A 141 2.21 -2.93 5.79
CA LYS A 141 3.54 -2.79 5.18
C LYS A 141 4.61 -2.58 6.26
N ARG A 142 5.17 -3.68 6.76
CA ARG A 142 6.17 -3.70 7.85
C ARG A 142 7.41 -2.85 7.55
N LEU A 143 7.87 -2.80 6.30
CA LEU A 143 9.02 -1.97 5.91
C LEU A 143 8.72 -0.46 6.01
N LEU A 144 7.52 -0.05 5.61
CA LEU A 144 7.09 1.35 5.65
C LEU A 144 6.91 1.82 7.11
N LEU A 145 6.42 0.94 7.98
CA LEU A 145 6.36 1.16 9.42
C LEU A 145 7.76 1.37 10.03
N PHE A 146 8.74 0.55 9.66
CA PHE A 146 10.12 0.71 10.12
C PHE A 146 10.73 2.05 9.67
N LEU A 147 10.58 2.40 8.39
CA LEU A 147 11.08 3.66 7.83
C LEU A 147 10.45 4.87 8.54
N THR A 148 9.12 4.87 8.72
CA THR A 148 8.40 6.00 9.34
C THR A 148 8.69 6.15 10.83
N LEU A 149 8.85 5.04 11.58
CA LEU A 149 9.28 5.10 12.98
C LEU A 149 10.69 5.68 13.14
N SER A 150 11.61 5.33 12.24
CA SER A 150 12.95 5.90 12.28
C SER A 150 12.92 7.42 12.10
N VAL A 151 12.21 7.90 11.08
CA VAL A 151 12.06 9.35 10.84
C VAL A 151 11.39 10.03 12.05
N PHE A 152 10.39 9.41 12.67
CA PHE A 152 9.73 9.96 13.86
C PHE A 152 10.72 10.16 15.03
N TYR A 153 11.56 9.16 15.32
CA TYR A 153 12.50 9.25 16.43
C TYR A 153 13.56 10.35 16.24
N TRP A 154 13.98 10.64 15.02
CA TRP A 154 14.95 11.70 14.76
C TRP A 154 14.34 13.10 14.69
N THR A 155 13.07 13.21 14.32
CA THR A 155 12.41 14.50 14.10
C THR A 155 11.87 15.15 15.38
N VAL A 156 11.48 14.34 16.38
CA VAL A 156 11.00 14.86 17.68
C VAL A 156 12.11 15.58 18.47
N PRO A 157 13.31 15.00 18.70
CA PRO A 157 14.40 15.71 19.37
C PRO A 157 14.89 16.92 18.57
N LEU A 158 14.92 16.83 17.24
CA LEU A 158 15.28 17.95 16.37
C LEU A 158 14.32 19.14 16.58
N ALA A 159 13.02 18.87 16.66
CA ALA A 159 12.03 19.92 16.93
C ALA A 159 12.22 20.57 18.30
N ILE A 160 12.59 19.79 19.32
CA ILE A 160 12.84 20.28 20.68
C ILE A 160 14.11 21.12 20.74
N VAL A 161 15.21 20.66 20.13
CA VAL A 161 16.49 21.36 20.08
C VAL A 161 16.36 22.70 19.34
N LEU A 162 15.58 22.75 18.25
CA LEU A 162 15.34 24.00 17.52
C LEU A 162 14.40 24.96 18.27
N SER A 163 13.54 24.42 19.15
CA SER A 163 12.60 25.23 19.93
C SER A 163 13.22 25.86 21.17
N ILE A 164 14.22 25.21 21.79
CA ILE A 164 14.83 25.64 23.05
C ILE A 164 16.33 25.86 22.82
N ASP A 165 16.80 27.08 23.09
CA ASP A 165 18.20 27.45 22.92
C ASP A 165 19.01 27.05 24.15
N TYR A 166 19.22 25.74 24.32
CA TYR A 166 19.97 25.17 25.44
C TYR A 166 21.04 24.21 24.91
N GLY A 167 22.32 24.58 25.11
CA GLY A 167 23.47 23.95 24.48
C GLY A 167 23.68 22.45 24.78
N LYS A 168 22.98 21.89 25.77
CA LYS A 168 23.06 20.45 26.10
C LYS A 168 21.92 19.60 25.52
N LEU A 169 20.94 20.18 24.82
CA LEU A 169 19.81 19.40 24.29
C LEU A 169 20.19 18.39 23.20
N TRP A 170 21.38 18.52 22.61
CA TRP A 170 21.90 17.51 21.69
C TRP A 170 22.03 16.10 22.31
N LEU A 171 22.10 16.01 23.65
CA LEU A 171 22.08 14.74 24.37
C LEU A 171 20.81 13.91 24.13
N LEU A 172 19.70 14.54 23.73
CA LEU A 172 18.46 13.82 23.38
C LEU A 172 18.66 12.83 22.22
N PHE A 173 19.57 13.14 21.28
CA PHE A 173 19.88 12.25 20.16
C PHE A 173 20.57 10.96 20.62
N ILE A 174 21.37 11.01 21.69
CA ILE A 174 22.03 9.82 22.25
C ILE A 174 20.97 8.85 22.80
N GLY A 175 19.91 9.35 23.43
CA GLY A 175 18.80 8.54 23.94
C GLY A 175 17.96 7.88 22.83
N VAL A 176 17.93 8.47 21.63
CA VAL A 176 17.22 7.90 20.47
C VAL A 176 17.93 6.68 19.88
N ILE A 177 19.26 6.62 19.98
CA ILE A 177 20.05 5.54 19.37
C ILE A 177 19.65 4.14 19.93
N PRO A 178 19.58 3.91 21.27
CA PRO A 178 19.10 2.64 21.82
C PRO A 178 17.68 2.26 21.37
N LEU A 179 16.78 3.24 21.29
CA LEU A 179 15.40 3.05 20.82
C LEU A 179 15.37 2.59 19.36
N GLN A 180 16.19 3.21 18.49
CA GLN A 180 16.33 2.81 17.10
C GLN A 180 16.88 1.37 17.01
N ILE A 181 17.90 1.02 17.78
CA ILE A 181 18.46 -0.34 17.83
C ILE A 181 17.39 -1.36 18.24
N LEU A 182 16.58 -1.06 19.25
CA LEU A 182 15.48 -1.94 19.68
C LEU A 182 14.47 -2.18 18.55
N THR A 183 14.11 -1.13 17.79
CA THR A 183 13.19 -1.29 16.65
C THR A 183 13.80 -2.08 15.49
N ILE A 184 15.11 -1.97 15.26
CA ILE A 184 15.84 -2.78 14.28
C ILE A 184 15.81 -4.25 14.70
N ILE A 185 16.11 -4.55 15.97
CA ILE A 185 16.09 -5.92 16.50
C ILE A 185 14.68 -6.52 16.37
N TRP A 186 13.64 -5.77 16.76
CA TRP A 186 12.25 -6.22 16.60
C TRP A 186 11.89 -6.49 15.14
N PHE A 187 12.31 -5.63 14.22
CA PHE A 187 12.09 -5.80 12.78
C PHE A 187 12.79 -7.06 12.23
N LEU A 188 14.04 -7.30 12.65
CA LEU A 188 14.82 -8.49 12.27
C LEU A 188 14.23 -9.79 12.84
N LEU A 189 13.81 -9.79 14.11
CA LEU A 189 13.19 -10.96 14.76
C LEU A 189 11.83 -11.30 14.12
N LYS A 190 11.02 -10.29 13.79
CA LYS A 190 9.69 -10.49 13.19
C LYS A 190 9.75 -10.91 11.71
N ARG A 191 10.92 -10.81 11.07
CA ARG A 191 11.20 -11.37 9.73
C ARG A 191 11.42 -12.89 9.76
N LYS A 192 11.78 -13.46 10.92
CA LYS A 192 12.15 -14.87 11.13
C LYS A 192 11.05 -15.74 11.77
N ARG A 193 9.76 -15.49 11.51
CA ARG A 193 8.75 -16.55 11.72
C ARG A 193 8.52 -17.28 10.40
N PRO A 194 9.35 -18.27 10.02
CA PRO A 194 8.87 -19.31 9.13
C PRO A 194 7.77 -20.09 9.87
N GLU A 195 6.87 -20.68 9.10
CA GLU A 195 5.73 -21.47 9.55
C GLU A 195 6.16 -22.83 10.13
N THR A 196 7.14 -22.86 11.03
CA THR A 196 7.58 -24.07 11.74
C THR A 196 6.63 -24.41 12.88
N GLY A 197 5.36 -24.65 12.54
CA GLY A 197 4.34 -25.15 13.45
C GLY A 197 3.42 -26.21 12.83
N GLN A 198 3.57 -26.51 11.54
CA GLN A 198 2.83 -27.58 10.85
C GLN A 198 3.67 -28.86 10.67
N GLU A 199 4.97 -28.76 10.39
CA GLU A 199 5.81 -29.96 10.17
C GLU A 199 6.09 -30.79 11.45
N GLU A 200 6.06 -30.18 12.65
CA GLU A 200 6.22 -30.94 13.91
C GLU A 200 4.95 -31.71 14.31
N LYS A 201 3.77 -31.29 13.84
CA LYS A 201 2.52 -32.03 14.09
C LYS A 201 2.40 -33.25 13.19
N GLU A 202 2.78 -33.16 11.92
CA GLU A 202 2.77 -34.34 11.02
C GLU A 202 3.84 -35.39 11.37
N ARG A 203 4.99 -34.99 11.91
CA ARG A 203 6.02 -35.96 12.36
C ARG A 203 5.74 -36.60 13.71
N ALA A 204 4.82 -36.05 14.51
CA ALA A 204 4.38 -36.66 15.75
C ALA A 204 3.19 -37.61 15.55
N GLU A 205 2.52 -37.54 14.40
CA GLU A 205 1.34 -38.34 14.05
C GLU A 205 1.62 -39.42 12.98
N ALA A 206 2.84 -39.48 12.44
CA ALA A 206 3.34 -40.52 11.51
C ALA A 206 4.34 -41.46 12.19
#